data_AF-A0A2M7SR61-F1
#
_entry.id   AF-A0A2M7SR61-F1
#
_cell.length_a   1.000
_cell.length_b   1.000
_cell.length_c   1.000
_cell.angle_alpha   90.00
_cell.angle_beta   90.00
_cell.angle_gamma   90.00
#
_symmetry.space_group_name_H-M   'P 1'
#
loop_
_entity.id
_entity.type
_entity.pdbx_description
1 polymer ?
#
loop_
_entity_poly.entity_id
_entity_poly.type
_entity_poly.pdbx_seq_one_letter_code
_entity_poly.pdbx_strand_id
1 'polypeptide(L)'
;MSIRFSEEEVRPMGLAAAGVNGIKLGVGDEVIGCQILPATGEIFVIASDGKAKRVEQKDFPAQGRYGKGVIAWELPPRVTLAGLASGKGNAVITLHLAKAAPKSTRLDAAPLRKRAAVRGEAVVEMKARDAVVGLTEGWVLERYVEKKSEKREVKGKK
;
A
#
# COMPACT_ATOMS: atom_id res chain seq x y z
N MET A 1 11.19 -1.36 6.98
CA MET A 1 10.74 -2.57 7.71
C MET A 1 9.29 -2.88 7.36
N SER A 2 8.76 -4.06 7.68
CA SER A 2 7.32 -4.36 7.62
C SER A 2 6.87 -5.26 8.77
N ILE A 3 5.63 -5.09 9.22
CA ILE A 3 4.99 -5.97 10.20
C ILE A 3 3.65 -6.45 9.65
N ARG A 4 3.25 -7.66 10.01
CA ARG A 4 1.92 -8.23 9.75
C ARG A 4 1.45 -8.86 11.05
N PHE A 5 0.30 -8.43 11.54
CA PHE A 5 -0.32 -8.92 12.79
C PHE A 5 -1.84 -9.03 12.58
N SER A 6 -2.53 -9.74 13.47
CA SER A 6 -3.99 -9.88 13.38
C SER A 6 -4.67 -8.60 13.84
N GLU A 7 -5.71 -8.14 13.14
CA GLU A 7 -6.50 -6.99 13.57
C GLU A 7 -7.15 -7.20 14.95
N GLU A 8 -7.40 -8.45 15.34
CA GLU A 8 -7.93 -8.84 16.65
C GLU A 8 -7.01 -8.44 17.82
N GLU A 9 -5.71 -8.20 17.57
CA GLU A 9 -4.77 -7.69 18.58
C GLU A 9 -4.97 -6.20 18.89
N VAL A 10 -5.85 -5.53 18.14
CA VAL A 10 -6.25 -4.14 18.32
C VAL A 10 -7.70 -4.13 18.80
N ARG A 11 -7.89 -3.82 20.08
CA ARG A 11 -9.24 -3.64 20.63
C ARG A 11 -9.95 -2.46 19.95
N PRO A 12 -11.28 -2.55 19.72
CA PRO A 12 -12.08 -1.41 19.30
C PRO A 12 -11.96 -0.25 20.30
N MET A 13 -11.88 0.97 19.80
CA MET A 13 -11.74 2.19 20.60
C MET A 13 -12.64 3.28 20.05
N GLY A 14 -13.03 4.23 20.92
CA GLY A 14 -13.81 5.39 20.51
C GLY A 14 -13.00 6.38 19.68
N LEU A 15 -13.70 7.27 18.97
CA LEU A 15 -13.12 8.26 18.04
C LEU A 15 -12.02 9.14 18.67
N ALA A 16 -12.15 9.47 19.96
CA ALA A 16 -11.20 10.34 20.67
C ALA A 16 -9.92 9.62 21.16
N ALA A 17 -9.80 8.31 20.95
CA ALA A 17 -8.63 7.56 21.39
C ALA A 17 -7.39 7.85 20.53
N ALA A 18 -6.22 7.91 21.15
CA ALA A 18 -4.94 8.07 20.45
C ALA A 18 -4.51 6.81 19.66
N GLY A 19 -5.22 5.70 19.83
CA GLY A 19 -4.88 4.42 19.21
C GLY A 19 -3.88 3.59 20.00
N VAL A 20 -3.35 2.55 19.35
CA VAL A 20 -2.28 1.69 19.88
C VAL A 20 -1.18 1.55 18.84
N ASN A 21 0.06 1.31 19.29
CA ASN A 21 1.17 1.14 18.37
C ASN A 21 1.05 -0.16 17.58
N GLY A 22 1.19 -0.07 16.26
CA GLY A 22 1.20 -1.22 15.34
C GLY A 22 2.58 -1.83 15.14
N ILE A 23 3.60 -1.00 14.88
CA ILE A 23 4.99 -1.41 14.63
C ILE A 23 5.93 -0.59 15.53
N LYS A 24 7.02 -1.19 16.00
CA LYS A 24 8.09 -0.47 16.70
C LYS A 24 9.07 0.09 15.67
N LEU A 25 9.06 1.42 15.52
CA LEU A 25 9.92 2.15 14.57
C LEU A 25 11.33 2.36 15.13
N GLY A 26 12.32 2.35 14.23
CA GLY A 26 13.67 2.85 14.52
C GLY A 26 13.69 4.38 14.62
N VAL A 27 14.82 4.94 15.03
CA VAL A 27 15.01 6.39 15.07
C VAL A 27 14.98 6.93 13.64
N GLY A 28 14.03 7.83 13.36
CA GLY A 28 13.85 8.43 12.03
C GLY A 28 13.09 7.56 11.03
N ASP A 29 12.64 6.37 11.42
CA ASP A 29 11.73 5.57 10.59
C ASP A 29 10.30 6.12 10.66
N GLU A 30 9.58 5.98 9.55
CA GLU A 30 8.16 6.32 9.45
C GLU A 30 7.37 5.20 8.76
N VAL A 31 6.05 5.21 8.92
CA VAL A 31 5.15 4.29 8.22
C VAL A 31 4.73 4.91 6.90
N ILE A 32 5.05 4.23 5.80
CA ILE A 32 4.76 4.70 4.43
C ILE A 32 3.44 4.16 3.87
N GLY A 33 2.85 3.16 4.52
CA GLY A 33 1.62 2.52 4.07
C GLY A 33 1.25 1.30 4.89
N CYS A 34 0.02 0.83 4.70
CA CYS A 34 -0.51 -0.39 5.29
C CYS A 34 -1.39 -1.11 4.26
N GLN A 35 -1.57 -2.41 4.42
CA GLN A 35 -2.49 -3.18 3.59
C GLN A 35 -3.16 -4.29 4.40
N ILE A 36 -4.44 -4.50 4.13
CA ILE A 36 -5.23 -5.60 4.71
C ILE A 36 -4.95 -6.86 3.90
N LEU A 37 -4.58 -7.95 4.58
CA LEU A 37 -4.28 -9.25 3.95
C LEU A 37 -5.30 -10.30 4.39
N PRO A 38 -5.76 -11.21 3.50
CA PRO A 38 -5.30 -11.38 2.12
C PRO A 38 -5.80 -10.27 1.17
N ALA A 39 -4.90 -9.76 0.35
CA ALA A 39 -5.20 -8.77 -0.68
C ALA A 39 -5.31 -9.43 -2.08
N THR A 40 -5.77 -8.68 -3.08
CA THR A 40 -5.67 -9.12 -4.47
C THR A 40 -4.22 -9.00 -4.96
N GLY A 41 -3.70 -10.07 -5.57
CA GLY A 41 -2.36 -10.08 -6.19
C GLY A 41 -1.20 -10.08 -5.21
N GLU A 42 -0.09 -9.45 -5.58
CA GLU A 42 1.12 -9.36 -4.76
C GLU A 42 1.26 -8.00 -4.07
N ILE A 43 2.18 -7.92 -3.11
CA ILE A 43 2.56 -6.66 -2.49
C ILE A 43 3.59 -5.97 -3.38
N PHE A 44 3.20 -4.87 -3.99
CA PHE A 44 4.08 -3.96 -4.69
C PHE A 44 4.71 -2.99 -3.69
N VAL A 45 6.03 -2.84 -3.77
CA VAL A 45 6.77 -1.83 -3.01
C VAL A 45 7.64 -1.03 -3.97
N ILE A 46 7.67 0.28 -3.78
CA ILE A 46 8.52 1.19 -4.55
C ILE A 46 9.43 1.98 -3.64
N ALA A 47 10.67 2.18 -4.07
CA ALA A 47 11.68 2.96 -3.42
C ALA A 47 11.73 4.39 -3.98
N SER A 48 12.34 5.31 -3.23
CA SER A 48 12.43 6.73 -3.58
C SER A 48 13.18 6.99 -4.89
N ASP A 49 14.03 6.05 -5.33
CA ASP A 49 14.78 6.12 -6.60
C ASP A 49 14.01 5.56 -7.81
N GLY A 50 12.72 5.26 -7.66
CA GLY A 50 11.85 4.79 -8.73
C GLY A 50 11.98 3.29 -9.03
N LYS A 51 12.78 2.54 -8.27
CA LYS A 51 12.82 1.08 -8.37
C LYS A 51 11.69 0.46 -7.58
N ALA A 52 11.08 -0.58 -8.14
CA ALA A 52 10.04 -1.34 -7.47
C ALA A 52 10.27 -2.85 -7.60
N LYS A 53 9.59 -3.60 -6.74
CA LYS A 53 9.45 -5.06 -6.85
C LYS A 53 8.06 -5.47 -6.32
N ARG A 54 7.56 -6.58 -6.84
CA ARG A 54 6.41 -7.29 -6.26
C ARG A 54 6.89 -8.43 -5.40
N VAL A 55 6.24 -8.66 -4.27
CA VAL A 55 6.57 -9.70 -3.31
C VAL A 55 5.31 -10.46 -2.94
N GLU A 56 5.39 -11.79 -2.94
CA GLU A 56 4.26 -12.62 -2.53
C GLU A 56 3.83 -12.29 -1.08
N GLN A 57 2.53 -12.24 -0.82
CA GLN A 57 1.99 -11.91 0.51
C GLN A 57 2.49 -12.87 1.60
N LYS A 58 2.73 -14.13 1.25
CA LYS A 58 3.25 -15.16 2.17
C LYS A 58 4.68 -14.91 2.65
N ASP A 59 5.47 -14.10 1.93
CA ASP A 59 6.83 -13.73 2.35
C ASP A 59 6.83 -12.69 3.50
N PHE A 60 5.65 -12.18 3.88
CA PHE A 60 5.41 -11.36 5.06
C PHE A 60 4.76 -12.22 6.17
N PRO A 61 5.56 -12.84 7.05
CA PRO A 61 5.03 -13.71 8.10
C PRO A 61 4.24 -12.91 9.13
N ALA A 62 3.17 -13.52 9.64
CA ALA A 62 2.44 -13.01 10.79
C ALA A 62 3.33 -13.05 12.04
N GLN A 63 3.23 -12.01 12.86
CA GLN A 63 3.90 -11.87 14.14
C GLN A 63 3.02 -11.01 15.08
N GLY A 64 3.37 -10.92 16.36
CA GLY A 64 2.64 -10.07 17.30
C GLY A 64 2.76 -8.57 17.00
N ARG A 65 1.71 -7.82 17.32
CA ARG A 65 1.66 -6.35 17.21
C ARG A 65 2.77 -5.70 18.03
N TYR A 66 3.21 -4.52 17.58
CA TYR A 66 4.27 -3.71 18.17
C TYR A 66 5.66 -4.38 18.18
N GLY A 67 5.87 -5.39 17.34
CA GLY A 67 7.20 -5.92 17.02
C GLY A 67 8.03 -4.97 16.14
N LYS A 68 9.32 -5.26 15.99
CA LYS A 68 10.21 -4.56 15.03
C LYS A 68 9.90 -4.88 13.56
N GLY A 69 9.16 -5.96 13.31
CA GLY A 69 8.90 -6.42 11.96
C GLY A 69 10.06 -7.19 11.34
N VAL A 70 9.92 -7.48 10.05
CA VAL A 70 10.95 -8.06 9.19
C VAL A 70 11.43 -7.04 8.15
N ILE A 71 12.59 -7.29 7.55
CA ILE A 71 13.12 -6.43 6.49
C ILE A 71 12.20 -6.53 5.26
N ALA A 72 11.44 -5.49 4.94
CA ALA A 72 10.60 -5.47 3.73
C ALA A 72 11.44 -5.44 2.44
N TRP A 73 12.47 -4.59 2.44
CA TRP A 73 13.43 -4.46 1.36
C TRP A 73 14.71 -3.84 1.93
N GLU A 74 15.83 -4.49 1.70
CA GLU A 74 17.15 -3.91 1.95
C GLU A 74 17.49 -2.93 0.82
N LEU A 75 17.62 -1.65 1.17
CA LEU A 75 17.85 -0.54 0.24
C LEU A 75 19.23 0.08 0.45
N PRO A 76 19.85 0.63 -0.61
CA PRO A 76 21.10 1.38 -0.47
C PRO A 76 20.96 2.61 0.43
N PRO A 77 22.08 3.17 0.93
CA PRO A 77 22.05 4.43 1.67
C PRO A 77 21.35 5.54 0.89
N ARG A 78 20.57 6.38 1.58
CA ARG A 78 19.79 7.52 1.03
C ARG A 78 18.60 7.13 0.15
N VAL A 79 18.32 5.84 -0.02
CA VAL A 79 17.12 5.35 -0.69
C VAL A 79 16.15 4.84 0.37
N THR A 80 14.92 5.32 0.35
CA THR A 80 13.86 4.93 1.30
C THR A 80 12.75 4.20 0.57
N LEU A 81 11.91 3.46 1.31
CA LEU A 81 10.62 3.03 0.77
C LEU A 81 9.73 4.27 0.62
N ALA A 82 9.04 4.36 -0.51
CA ALA A 82 8.20 5.52 -0.84
C ALA A 82 6.71 5.15 -0.95
N GLY A 83 6.37 3.88 -1.17
CA GLY A 83 4.98 3.47 -1.27
C GLY A 83 4.78 1.96 -1.28
N LEU A 84 3.55 1.58 -0.96
CA LEU A 84 3.05 0.22 -0.91
C LEU A 84 1.76 0.16 -1.73
N ALA A 85 1.60 -0.89 -2.53
CA ALA A 85 0.36 -1.16 -3.22
C ALA A 85 0.04 -2.67 -3.30
N SER A 86 -1.19 -3.04 -3.60
CA SER A 86 -1.57 -4.39 -4.01
C SER A 86 -2.73 -4.37 -5.00
N GLY A 87 -2.77 -5.35 -5.89
CA GLY A 87 -3.82 -5.46 -6.88
C GLY A 87 -3.44 -6.44 -7.99
N LYS A 88 -4.31 -6.55 -9.01
CA LYS A 88 -3.98 -7.29 -10.23
C LYS A 88 -2.76 -6.67 -10.89
N GLY A 89 -1.91 -7.48 -11.51
CA GLY A 89 -0.69 -6.98 -12.16
C GLY A 89 -0.94 -5.84 -13.16
N ASN A 90 -2.06 -5.86 -13.87
CA ASN A 90 -2.43 -4.84 -14.84
C ASN A 90 -3.03 -3.56 -14.23
N ALA A 91 -3.23 -3.49 -12.91
CA ALA A 91 -3.71 -2.29 -12.25
C ALA A 91 -2.69 -1.15 -12.41
N VAL A 92 -3.19 0.05 -12.71
CA VAL A 92 -2.38 1.26 -12.88
C VAL A 92 -2.38 2.03 -11.56
N ILE A 93 -1.18 2.38 -11.11
CA ILE A 93 -0.94 3.27 -9.98
C ILE A 93 -0.35 4.59 -10.45
N THR A 94 -0.58 5.65 -9.67
CA THR A 94 0.04 6.95 -9.88
C THR A 94 1.11 7.17 -8.83
N LEU A 95 2.33 7.49 -9.26
CA LEU A 95 3.48 7.80 -8.43
C LEU A 95 3.60 9.32 -8.30
N HIS A 96 3.65 9.80 -7.07
CA HIS A 96 3.87 11.19 -6.75
C HIS A 96 5.38 11.45 -6.68
N LEU A 97 5.83 12.45 -7.44
CA LEU A 97 7.24 12.83 -7.50
C LEU A 97 7.45 14.14 -6.74
N ALA A 98 8.62 14.32 -6.15
CA ALA A 98 8.95 15.50 -5.35
C ALA A 98 9.03 16.79 -6.19
N LYS A 99 9.44 16.68 -7.46
CA LYS A 99 9.69 17.84 -8.34
C LYS A 99 9.00 17.77 -9.69
N ALA A 100 9.00 16.60 -10.33
CA ALA A 100 8.34 16.44 -11.62
C ALA A 100 6.82 16.21 -11.46
N ALA A 101 6.11 16.27 -12.59
CA ALA A 101 4.72 15.84 -12.64
C ALA A 101 4.58 14.36 -12.25
N PRO A 102 3.46 13.96 -11.61
CA PRO A 102 3.18 12.56 -11.29
C PRO A 102 3.30 11.66 -12.53
N LYS A 103 3.72 10.41 -12.31
CA LYS A 103 3.87 9.40 -13.36
C LYS A 103 3.04 8.17 -13.05
N SER A 104 2.50 7.53 -14.07
CA SER A 104 1.75 6.28 -13.88
C SER A 104 2.57 5.06 -14.29
N THR A 105 2.36 3.95 -13.60
CA THR A 105 2.92 2.64 -13.98
C THR A 105 1.92 1.54 -13.63
N ARG A 106 2.06 0.39 -14.27
CA ARG A 106 1.36 -0.84 -13.84
C ARG A 106 2.11 -1.51 -12.70
N LEU A 107 1.38 -2.28 -11.89
CA LEU A 107 2.01 -3.10 -10.84
C LEU A 107 2.94 -4.17 -11.44
N ASP A 108 2.58 -4.76 -12.59
CA ASP A 108 3.35 -5.81 -13.24
C ASP A 108 4.62 -5.34 -13.97
N ALA A 109 4.79 -4.02 -14.14
CA ALA A 109 6.07 -3.45 -14.56
C ALA A 109 7.19 -3.75 -13.55
N ALA A 110 6.85 -3.97 -12.27
CA ALA A 110 7.80 -4.44 -11.28
C ALA A 110 7.89 -5.98 -11.29
N PRO A 111 9.10 -6.55 -11.22
CA PRO A 111 9.29 -8.00 -11.23
C PRO A 111 8.85 -8.63 -9.91
N LEU A 112 8.34 -9.85 -9.98
CA LEU A 112 8.10 -10.68 -8.80
C LEU A 112 9.43 -11.16 -8.23
N ARG A 113 9.69 -10.87 -6.95
CA ARG A 113 10.91 -11.21 -6.23
C ARG A 113 10.61 -11.61 -4.79
N LYS A 114 11.53 -12.36 -4.19
CA LYS A 114 11.49 -12.62 -2.75
C LYS A 114 11.78 -11.35 -1.96
N ARG A 115 11.27 -11.28 -0.73
CA ARG A 115 11.52 -10.16 0.20
C ARG A 115 13.01 -9.86 0.39
N ALA A 116 13.84 -10.90 0.52
CA ALA A 116 15.30 -10.79 0.70
C ALA A 116 16.06 -10.30 -0.54
N ALA A 117 15.43 -10.24 -1.72
CA ALA A 117 16.11 -9.75 -2.92
C ALA A 117 16.38 -8.24 -2.80
N VAL A 118 17.65 -7.86 -2.91
CA VAL A 118 18.09 -6.45 -2.89
C VAL A 118 17.74 -5.74 -4.21
N ARG A 119 17.74 -6.47 -5.34
CA ARG A 119 17.45 -5.92 -6.67
C ARG A 119 15.95 -5.70 -6.88
N GLY A 120 15.60 -4.48 -7.32
CA GLY A 120 14.32 -4.13 -7.96
C GLY A 120 14.56 -3.57 -9.36
N GLU A 121 13.49 -3.18 -10.04
CA GLU A 121 13.53 -2.67 -11.41
C GLU A 121 12.96 -1.26 -11.48
N ALA A 122 13.54 -0.39 -12.31
CA ALA A 122 13.04 0.96 -12.51
C ALA A 122 11.73 0.89 -13.28
N VAL A 123 10.63 1.27 -12.63
CA VAL A 123 9.29 1.27 -13.26
C VAL A 123 8.94 2.61 -13.89
N VAL A 124 9.69 3.66 -13.53
CA VAL A 124 9.61 4.98 -14.15
C VAL A 124 11.01 5.57 -14.30
N GLU A 125 11.20 6.38 -15.34
CA GLU A 125 12.41 7.17 -15.49
C GLU A 125 12.46 8.28 -14.43
N MET A 126 13.59 8.42 -13.74
CA MET A 126 13.77 9.44 -12.70
C MET A 126 14.70 10.54 -13.16
N LYS A 127 14.29 11.81 -12.98
CA LYS A 127 15.16 12.96 -13.21
C LYS A 127 16.19 13.09 -12.08
N ALA A 128 17.33 13.68 -12.39
CA ALA A 128 18.36 13.96 -11.39
C ALA A 128 17.80 14.80 -10.24
N ARG A 129 18.08 14.37 -8.99
CA ARG A 129 17.60 15.01 -7.74
C ARG A 129 16.07 15.03 -7.56
N ASP A 130 15.33 14.19 -8.28
CA ASP A 130 13.92 13.92 -7.99
C ASP A 130 13.78 12.65 -7.15
N ALA A 131 12.61 12.43 -6.56
CA ALA A 131 12.32 11.26 -5.76
C ALA A 131 10.83 10.90 -5.83
N VAL A 132 10.53 9.60 -5.76
CA VAL A 132 9.16 9.14 -5.46
C VAL A 132 8.89 9.44 -3.98
N VAL A 133 7.79 10.14 -3.71
CA VAL A 133 7.37 10.52 -2.34
C VAL A 133 6.12 9.80 -1.87
N GLY A 134 5.43 9.12 -2.78
CA GLY A 134 4.19 8.42 -2.48
C GLY A 134 3.61 7.77 -3.73
N LEU A 135 2.52 7.04 -3.53
CA LEU A 135 1.70 6.53 -4.63
C LEU A 135 0.22 6.60 -4.28
N THR A 136 -0.61 6.49 -5.31
CA THR A 136 -2.05 6.32 -5.18
C THR A 136 -2.50 5.20 -6.09
N GLU A 137 -3.28 4.28 -5.54
CA GLU A 137 -4.00 3.26 -6.27
C GLU A 137 -5.32 3.83 -6.78
N GLY A 138 -5.67 3.53 -8.04
CA GLY A 138 -6.99 3.87 -8.55
C GLY A 138 -8.07 3.05 -7.86
N TRP A 139 -9.06 3.71 -7.26
CA TRP A 139 -10.21 3.04 -6.65
C TRP A 139 -11.15 2.56 -7.75
N VAL A 140 -11.34 1.25 -7.83
CA VAL A 140 -12.43 0.68 -8.63
C VAL A 140 -13.67 0.65 -7.74
N LEU A 141 -14.67 1.44 -8.08
CA LEU A 141 -16.01 1.34 -7.48
C LEU A 141 -16.58 -0.04 -7.83
N GLU A 142 -16.65 -0.95 -6.86
CA GLU A 142 -17.23 -2.29 -7.09
C GLU A 142 -18.73 -2.24 -7.39
N ARG A 143 -19.43 -1.19 -6.92
CA ARG A 143 -20.81 -0.90 -7.33
C ARG A 143 -21.09 0.59 -7.31
N TYR A 144 -21.95 1.03 -8.23
CA TYR A 144 -22.58 2.34 -8.16
C TYR A 144 -23.64 2.35 -7.05
N VAL A 145 -23.89 3.53 -6.45
CA VAL A 145 -25.02 3.70 -5.53
C VAL A 145 -26.32 3.55 -6.32
N GLU A 146 -27.08 2.49 -6.06
CA GLU A 146 -28.41 2.35 -6.65
C GLU A 146 -29.34 3.46 -6.15
N LYS A 147 -30.02 4.13 -7.09
CA LYS A 147 -31.03 5.13 -6.77
C LYS A 147 -32.20 4.42 -6.12
N LYS A 148 -32.46 4.69 -4.82
CA LYS A 148 -33.64 4.16 -4.11
C LYS A 148 -34.89 4.54 -4.90
N SER A 149 -35.61 3.57 -5.46
CA SER A 149 -36.91 3.82 -6.07
C SER A 149 -37.91 4.08 -4.93
N GLU A 150 -38.40 5.31 -4.85
CA GLU A 150 -39.55 5.60 -3.99
C GLU A 150 -40.75 4.83 -4.53
N LYS A 151 -41.14 3.74 -3.85
CA LYS A 151 -42.46 3.16 -4.05
C LYS A 151 -43.48 4.21 -3.61
N ARG A 152 -44.12 4.86 -4.59
CA ARG A 152 -45.37 5.60 -4.35
C ARG A 152 -46.39 4.61 -3.83
N GLU A 153 -46.71 4.67 -2.53
CA GLU A 153 -47.89 4.03 -1.97
C GLU A 153 -49.12 4.61 -2.67
N VAL A 154 -49.72 3.83 -3.57
CA VAL A 154 -51.05 4.11 -4.07
C VAL A 154 -52.01 3.78 -2.94
N LYS A 155 -52.40 4.80 -2.17
CA LYS A 155 -53.53 4.70 -1.23
C LYS A 155 -54.77 4.29 -2.02
N GLY A 156 -55.22 3.06 -1.82
CA GLY A 156 -56.49 2.56 -2.35
C GLY A 156 -57.63 3.46 -1.88
N LYS A 157 -58.40 4.00 -2.83
CA LYS A 157 -59.71 4.60 -2.55
C LYS A 157 -60.71 3.46 -2.33
N LYS A 158 -61.37 3.49 -1.16
CA LYS A 158 -62.67 2.87 -0.94
C LYS A 158 -63.73 3.51 -1.84
#